data_AF-A0A8H5FJ98-F1
#
_entry.id   AF-A0A8H5FJ98-F1
#
_cell.length_a   1.000
_cell.length_b   1.000
_cell.length_c   1.000
_cell.angle_alpha   90.00
_cell.angle_beta   90.00
_cell.angle_gamma   90.00
#
_symmetry.space_group_name_H-M   'P 1'
#
loop_
_entity.id
_entity.type
_entity.pdbx_description
1 polymer ?
#
loop_
_entity_poly.entity_id
_entity_poly.type
_entity_poly.pdbx_seq_one_letter_code
_entity_poly.pdbx_strand_id
1 'polypeptide(L)'
;MIDGGKILSSAEKLSETVQFVKKLTAIFCDGLFSVADEATASLIISKSIDLCRSERALSQLLQIKFISEHTPFYWVIVSSGDGSSYCGIPPLLEQMLQICGDLDTESQEDIKEAFLTQSNDAIFQYIKSKLPNVVGTITQSFFGAEGEQPTIKPTHLSASDEFFSVSFDIPRLFDRIVVDHGICHAFTVAGSIWYLRAAFVTSFPSDLDPSPLREWCFELAQIHSRRTYKPPFRGQHLKRQIDLELDTPRDGEHNHGY
;
A
#
# COMPACT_ATOMS: atom_id res chain seq x y z
N MET A 1 -54.11 0.28 -15.04
CA MET A 1 -53.29 0.90 -16.09
C MET A 1 -51.90 1.13 -15.51
N ILE A 2 -50.92 0.34 -15.93
CA ILE A 2 -49.51 0.55 -15.55
C ILE A 2 -49.00 1.66 -16.46
N ASP A 3 -48.47 2.72 -15.86
CA ASP A 3 -48.02 3.94 -16.54
C ASP A 3 -46.77 3.65 -17.39
N GLY A 4 -46.97 3.39 -18.67
CA GLY A 4 -45.91 3.04 -19.63
C GLY A 4 -44.90 4.15 -19.89
N GLY A 5 -45.20 5.41 -19.51
CA GLY A 5 -44.27 6.54 -19.67
C GLY A 5 -43.07 6.49 -18.73
N LYS A 6 -43.21 5.88 -17.55
CA LYS A 6 -42.13 5.79 -16.55
C LYS A 6 -41.04 4.77 -16.91
N ILE A 7 -41.42 3.75 -17.69
CA ILE A 7 -40.52 2.66 -18.10
C ILE A 7 -39.59 3.11 -19.23
N LEU A 8 -40.12 3.84 -20.23
CA LEU A 8 -39.30 4.38 -21.33
C LEU A 8 -38.25 5.39 -20.85
N SER A 9 -38.63 6.32 -19.96
CA SER A 9 -37.68 7.29 -19.39
C SER A 9 -36.55 6.64 -18.57
N SER A 10 -36.81 5.47 -17.97
CA SER A 10 -35.80 4.74 -17.21
C SER A 10 -34.81 3.99 -18.13
N ALA A 11 -35.29 3.46 -19.26
CA ALA A 11 -34.45 2.74 -20.23
C ALA A 11 -33.49 3.67 -20.98
N GLU A 12 -33.95 4.88 -21.35
CA GLU A 12 -33.09 5.89 -22.01
C GLU A 12 -31.96 6.35 -21.09
N LYS A 13 -32.28 6.68 -19.83
CA LYS A 13 -31.28 7.04 -18.82
C LYS A 13 -30.26 5.94 -18.58
N LEU A 14 -30.70 4.68 -18.58
CA LEU A 14 -29.80 3.53 -18.43
C LEU A 14 -28.86 3.41 -19.64
N SER A 15 -29.38 3.58 -20.86
CA SER A 15 -28.57 3.54 -22.10
C SER A 15 -27.50 4.64 -22.11
N GLU A 16 -27.88 5.87 -21.75
CA GLU A 16 -26.93 7.00 -21.64
C GLU A 16 -25.84 6.73 -20.60
N THR A 17 -26.22 6.16 -19.45
CA THR A 17 -25.27 5.80 -18.38
C THR A 17 -24.28 4.73 -18.85
N VAL A 18 -24.75 3.70 -19.54
CA VAL A 18 -23.88 2.64 -20.09
C VAL A 18 -22.91 3.20 -21.13
N GLN A 19 -23.37 4.10 -22.00
CA GLN A 19 -22.50 4.74 -22.99
C GLN A 19 -21.47 5.67 -22.36
N PHE A 20 -21.86 6.38 -21.31
CA PHE A 20 -20.95 7.20 -20.52
C PHE A 20 -19.83 6.36 -19.91
N VAL A 21 -20.18 5.29 -19.19
CA VAL A 21 -19.19 4.40 -18.55
C VAL A 21 -18.25 3.80 -19.60
N LYS A 22 -18.76 3.32 -20.73
CA LYS A 22 -17.91 2.77 -21.81
C LYS A 22 -16.90 3.79 -22.35
N LYS A 23 -17.31 5.04 -22.53
CA LYS A 23 -16.40 6.11 -22.97
C LYS A 23 -15.34 6.41 -21.92
N LEU A 24 -15.74 6.47 -20.65
CA LEU A 24 -14.81 6.69 -19.55
C LEU A 24 -13.79 5.54 -19.44
N THR A 25 -14.26 4.29 -19.47
CA THR A 25 -13.39 3.10 -19.50
C THR A 25 -12.41 3.16 -20.66
N ALA A 26 -12.87 3.51 -21.87
CA ALA A 26 -11.99 3.62 -23.04
C ALA A 26 -10.90 4.68 -22.85
N ILE A 27 -11.21 5.83 -22.23
CA ILE A 27 -10.22 6.87 -21.92
C ILE A 27 -9.16 6.34 -20.94
N PHE A 28 -9.57 5.60 -19.92
CA PHE A 28 -8.64 5.04 -18.93
C PHE A 28 -7.80 3.88 -19.47
N CYS A 29 -8.38 2.99 -20.28
CA CYS A 29 -7.67 1.81 -20.81
C CYS A 29 -6.32 2.17 -21.48
N ASP A 30 -6.24 3.33 -22.14
CA ASP A 30 -5.01 3.81 -22.78
C ASP A 30 -3.86 3.99 -21.77
N GLY A 31 -4.16 4.43 -20.53
CA GLY A 31 -3.15 4.66 -19.49
C GLY A 31 -3.14 3.66 -18.33
N LEU A 32 -4.14 2.79 -18.22
CA LEU A 32 -4.13 1.71 -17.22
C LEU A 32 -3.18 0.59 -17.61
N PHE A 33 -3.20 0.20 -18.89
CA PHE A 33 -2.45 -0.96 -19.40
C PHE A 33 -1.14 -0.58 -20.10
N SER A 34 -0.84 0.71 -20.16
CA SER A 34 0.46 1.22 -20.58
C SER A 34 1.02 2.09 -19.45
N VAL A 35 2.34 2.09 -19.23
CA VAL A 35 2.96 3.02 -18.28
C VAL A 35 2.86 4.42 -18.88
N ALA A 36 1.75 5.10 -18.59
CA ALA A 36 1.48 6.44 -19.09
C ALA A 36 2.51 7.43 -18.53
N ASP A 37 3.14 8.19 -19.42
CA ASP A 37 3.95 9.33 -19.01
C ASP A 37 3.07 10.47 -18.44
N GLU A 38 3.71 11.50 -17.90
CA GLU A 38 3.01 12.63 -17.26
C GLU A 38 2.06 13.36 -18.22
N ALA A 39 2.44 13.51 -19.49
CA ALA A 39 1.61 14.16 -20.50
C ALA A 39 0.36 13.34 -20.84
N THR A 40 0.53 12.02 -20.98
CA THR A 40 -0.55 11.08 -21.26
C THR A 40 -1.51 10.98 -20.07
N ALA A 41 -0.98 10.88 -18.85
CA ALA A 41 -1.78 10.89 -17.63
C ALA A 41 -2.63 12.17 -17.52
N SER A 42 -2.02 13.33 -17.74
CA SER A 42 -2.71 14.63 -17.73
C SER A 42 -3.81 14.71 -18.79
N LEU A 43 -3.55 14.17 -19.99
CA LEU A 43 -4.55 14.11 -21.07
C LEU A 43 -5.74 13.21 -20.71
N ILE A 44 -5.48 12.03 -20.13
CA ILE A 44 -6.52 11.10 -19.67
C ILE A 44 -7.40 11.76 -18.63
N ILE A 45 -6.79 12.41 -17.64
CA ILE A 45 -7.49 13.11 -16.57
C ILE A 45 -8.31 14.28 -17.11
N SER A 46 -7.73 15.13 -17.98
CA SER A 46 -8.45 16.24 -18.62
C SER A 46 -9.67 15.75 -19.39
N LYS A 47 -9.51 14.73 -20.25
CA LYS A 47 -10.64 14.15 -21.02
C LYS A 47 -11.71 13.57 -20.10
N SER A 48 -11.30 12.98 -18.98
CA SER A 48 -12.22 12.40 -18.01
C SER A 48 -13.01 13.48 -17.26
N ILE A 49 -12.35 14.58 -16.88
CA ILE A 49 -13.02 15.75 -16.29
C ILE A 49 -14.01 16.36 -17.27
N ASP A 50 -13.64 16.54 -18.54
CA ASP A 50 -14.53 17.05 -19.59
C ASP A 50 -15.77 16.17 -19.76
N LEU A 51 -15.58 14.84 -19.73
CA LEU A 51 -16.67 13.88 -19.82
C LEU A 51 -17.59 13.93 -18.59
N CYS A 52 -17.00 14.03 -17.39
CA CYS A 52 -17.71 14.08 -16.10
C CYS A 52 -18.28 15.46 -15.77
N ARG A 53 -17.88 16.49 -16.52
CA ARG A 53 -18.21 17.92 -16.33
C ARG A 53 -17.75 18.53 -14.99
N SER A 54 -17.05 17.78 -14.14
CA SER A 54 -16.46 18.28 -12.90
C SER A 54 -15.45 17.28 -12.31
N GLU A 55 -14.46 17.79 -11.59
CA GLU A 55 -13.51 16.98 -10.81
C GLU A 55 -14.20 16.17 -9.72
N ARG A 56 -15.21 16.75 -9.05
CA ARG A 56 -15.97 16.05 -8.01
C ARG A 56 -16.68 14.80 -8.55
N ALA A 57 -17.30 14.89 -9.72
CA ALA A 57 -17.93 13.74 -10.35
C ALA A 57 -16.90 12.68 -10.74
N LEU A 58 -15.74 13.10 -11.24
CA LEU A 58 -14.64 12.19 -11.55
C LEU A 58 -14.10 11.49 -10.28
N SER A 59 -13.88 12.23 -9.18
CA SER A 59 -13.47 11.69 -7.87
C SER A 59 -14.41 10.60 -7.38
N GLN A 60 -15.73 10.79 -7.51
CA GLN A 60 -16.72 9.77 -7.17
C GLN A 60 -16.64 8.56 -8.10
N LEU A 61 -16.45 8.78 -9.40
CA LEU A 61 -16.35 7.70 -10.39
C LEU A 61 -15.07 6.87 -10.24
N LEU A 62 -13.94 7.50 -9.91
CA LEU A 62 -12.66 6.82 -9.66
C LEU A 62 -12.73 5.85 -8.49
N GLN A 63 -13.68 6.04 -7.57
CA GLN A 63 -13.91 5.18 -6.40
C GLN A 63 -14.95 4.07 -6.66
N ILE A 64 -15.59 4.08 -7.84
CA ILE A 64 -16.57 3.06 -8.22
C ILE A 64 -15.88 1.95 -9.03
N LYS A 65 -16.35 0.72 -8.84
CA LYS A 65 -15.97 -0.44 -9.63
C LYS A 65 -16.67 -0.42 -10.97
N PHE A 66 -15.98 0.02 -12.02
CA PHE A 66 -16.54 0.06 -13.38
C PHE A 66 -15.63 -0.55 -14.45
N ILE A 67 -14.46 -1.07 -14.07
CA ILE A 67 -13.52 -1.73 -14.96
C ILE A 67 -13.35 -3.16 -14.44
N SER A 68 -14.05 -4.12 -15.05
CA SER A 68 -13.96 -5.54 -14.70
C SER A 68 -14.09 -5.81 -13.18
N GLU A 69 -15.13 -5.25 -12.55
CA GLU A 69 -15.44 -5.37 -11.11
C GLU A 69 -14.42 -4.74 -10.15
N HIS A 70 -13.47 -3.95 -10.66
CA HIS A 70 -12.50 -3.21 -9.86
C HIS A 70 -12.51 -1.71 -10.17
N THR A 71 -11.96 -0.94 -9.24
CA THR A 71 -11.71 0.49 -9.41
C THR A 71 -10.54 0.72 -10.39
N PRO A 72 -10.45 1.90 -11.03
CA PRO A 72 -9.26 2.28 -11.77
C PRO A 72 -7.97 2.21 -10.95
N PHE A 73 -8.02 2.49 -9.63
CA PHE A 73 -6.85 2.41 -8.75
C PHE A 73 -6.22 1.01 -8.73
N TYR A 74 -7.07 -0.02 -8.60
CA TYR A 74 -6.62 -1.41 -8.63
C TYR A 74 -5.84 -1.71 -9.91
N TRP A 75 -6.39 -1.34 -11.06
CA TRP A 75 -5.76 -1.65 -12.35
C TRP A 75 -4.43 -0.92 -12.54
N VAL A 76 -4.33 0.36 -12.16
CA VAL A 76 -3.03 1.06 -12.25
C VAL A 76 -1.98 0.37 -11.38
N ILE A 77 -2.33 -0.04 -10.16
CA ILE A 77 -1.39 -0.69 -9.23
C ILE A 77 -0.94 -2.05 -9.78
N VAL A 78 -1.88 -2.88 -10.22
CA VAL A 78 -1.57 -4.23 -10.74
C VAL A 78 -0.71 -4.13 -12.01
N SER A 79 -1.07 -3.25 -12.95
CA SER A 79 -0.33 -3.08 -14.21
C SER A 79 1.07 -2.48 -14.03
N SER A 80 1.34 -1.82 -12.91
CA SER A 80 2.66 -1.22 -12.64
C SER A 80 3.74 -2.23 -12.23
N GLY A 81 3.35 -3.43 -11.81
CA GLY A 81 4.30 -4.43 -11.28
C GLY A 81 4.80 -5.47 -12.29
N ASP A 82 4.21 -5.53 -13.49
CA ASP A 82 4.60 -6.49 -14.53
C ASP A 82 5.87 -6.05 -15.26
N GLY A 83 7.04 -6.33 -14.68
CA GLY A 83 8.33 -6.28 -15.39
C GLY A 83 8.75 -4.93 -15.98
N SER A 84 7.99 -3.87 -15.69
CA SER A 84 8.34 -2.52 -16.12
C SER A 84 9.55 -2.06 -15.31
N SER A 85 10.59 -1.58 -15.98
CA SER A 85 11.76 -0.97 -15.36
C SER A 85 11.45 0.36 -14.66
N TYR A 86 10.16 0.66 -14.47
CA TYR A 86 9.69 1.90 -13.89
C TYR A 86 9.86 1.86 -12.37
N CYS A 87 10.76 2.70 -11.87
CA CYS A 87 11.14 2.73 -10.45
C CYS A 87 10.41 3.83 -9.66
N GLY A 88 9.21 4.23 -10.08
CA GLY A 88 8.50 5.39 -9.52
C GLY A 88 7.02 5.18 -9.30
N ILE A 89 6.35 6.26 -8.89
CA ILE A 89 4.89 6.32 -8.82
C ILE A 89 4.34 6.57 -10.22
N PRO A 90 3.39 5.76 -10.71
CA PRO A 90 2.77 6.00 -12.01
C PRO A 90 2.10 7.39 -12.01
N PRO A 91 2.39 8.27 -12.98
CA PRO A 91 1.82 9.63 -13.00
C PRO A 91 0.29 9.63 -12.98
N LEU A 92 -0.35 8.65 -13.64
CA LEU A 92 -1.80 8.50 -13.62
C LEU A 92 -2.34 8.21 -12.20
N LEU A 93 -1.64 7.37 -11.43
CA LEU A 93 -2.02 7.05 -10.05
C LEU A 93 -1.95 8.28 -9.15
N GLU A 94 -0.87 9.05 -9.27
CA GLU A 94 -0.68 10.29 -8.53
C GLU A 94 -1.81 11.29 -8.81
N GLN A 95 -2.13 11.55 -10.08
CA GLN A 95 -3.20 12.48 -10.44
C GLN A 95 -4.59 12.01 -9.98
N MET A 96 -4.87 10.70 -10.08
CA MET A 96 -6.13 10.13 -9.57
C MET A 96 -6.28 10.32 -8.06
N LEU A 97 -5.20 10.12 -7.29
CA LEU A 97 -5.20 10.33 -5.84
C LEU A 97 -5.37 11.81 -5.46
N GLN A 98 -4.75 12.72 -6.21
CA GLN A 98 -4.92 14.16 -6.03
C GLN A 98 -6.37 14.60 -6.22
N ILE A 99 -7.07 14.06 -7.23
CA ILE A 99 -8.48 14.34 -7.50
C ILE A 99 -9.40 13.76 -6.42
N CYS A 100 -9.12 12.54 -5.96
CA CYS A 100 -9.97 11.91 -4.96
C CYS A 100 -9.85 12.54 -3.58
N GLY A 101 -8.65 12.99 -3.20
CA GLY A 101 -8.39 13.49 -1.86
C GLY A 101 -8.42 12.34 -0.84
N ASP A 102 -9.60 12.06 -0.27
CA ASP A 102 -9.82 10.96 0.66
C ASP A 102 -10.51 9.78 -0.03
N LEU A 103 -10.04 8.58 0.27
CA LEU A 103 -10.56 7.35 -0.32
C LEU A 103 -11.63 6.74 0.59
N ASP A 104 -12.75 6.35 0.00
CA ASP A 104 -13.77 5.58 0.71
C ASP A 104 -13.29 4.17 1.08
N THR A 105 -14.01 3.55 2.02
CA THR A 105 -13.65 2.22 2.54
C THR A 105 -13.61 1.17 1.44
N GLU A 106 -14.51 1.22 0.47
CA GLU A 106 -14.56 0.23 -0.62
C GLU A 106 -13.35 0.34 -1.54
N SER A 107 -12.95 1.56 -1.89
CA SER A 107 -11.76 1.84 -2.70
C SER A 107 -10.49 1.45 -1.98
N GLN A 108 -10.40 1.69 -0.67
CA GLN A 108 -9.25 1.24 0.15
C GLN A 108 -9.12 -0.28 0.15
N GLU A 109 -10.25 -1.00 0.26
CA GLU A 109 -10.28 -2.46 0.21
C GLU A 109 -9.90 -3.00 -1.18
N ASP A 110 -10.31 -2.32 -2.24
CA ASP A 110 -9.94 -2.68 -3.62
C ASP A 110 -8.44 -2.44 -3.89
N ILE A 111 -7.90 -1.31 -3.42
CA ILE A 111 -6.46 -1.03 -3.45
C ILE A 111 -5.65 -2.06 -2.66
N LYS A 112 -6.17 -2.48 -1.49
CA LYS A 112 -5.56 -3.57 -0.72
C LYS A 112 -5.47 -4.85 -1.54
N GLU A 113 -6.55 -5.25 -2.20
CA GLU A 113 -6.57 -6.43 -3.07
C GLU A 113 -5.56 -6.31 -4.22
N ALA A 114 -5.37 -5.10 -4.76
CA ALA A 114 -4.33 -4.83 -5.76
C ALA A 114 -2.93 -5.14 -5.23
N PHE A 115 -2.60 -4.71 -4.01
CA PHE A 115 -1.29 -4.99 -3.38
C PHE A 115 -1.09 -6.46 -2.98
N LEU A 116 -2.19 -7.16 -2.67
CA LEU A 116 -2.17 -8.61 -2.45
C LEU A 116 -1.97 -9.39 -3.76
N THR A 117 -2.38 -8.81 -4.89
CA THR A 117 -2.17 -9.37 -6.23
C THR A 117 -0.77 -9.08 -6.74
N GLN A 118 -0.32 -7.82 -6.62
CA GLN A 118 0.96 -7.33 -7.09
C GLN A 118 1.64 -6.51 -6.00
N SER A 119 2.72 -7.05 -5.43
CA SER A 119 3.49 -6.33 -4.40
C SER A 119 4.40 -5.29 -5.05
N ASN A 120 4.16 -4.02 -4.74
CA ASN A 120 5.03 -2.90 -5.12
C ASN A 120 5.16 -1.98 -3.90
N ASP A 121 6.27 -2.13 -3.18
CA ASP A 121 6.47 -1.39 -1.92
C ASP A 121 6.55 0.12 -2.16
N ALA A 122 7.19 0.59 -3.24
CA ALA A 122 7.28 2.02 -3.53
C ALA A 122 5.89 2.67 -3.69
N ILE A 123 5.00 2.03 -4.46
CA ILE A 123 3.61 2.49 -4.62
C ILE A 123 2.85 2.37 -3.29
N PHE A 124 3.06 1.30 -2.54
CA PHE A 124 2.43 1.12 -1.22
C PHE A 124 2.85 2.21 -0.24
N GLN A 125 4.14 2.51 -0.13
CA GLN A 125 4.66 3.56 0.75
C GLN A 125 4.11 4.94 0.40
N TYR A 126 3.90 5.22 -0.88
CA TYR A 126 3.29 6.47 -1.35
C TYR A 126 1.80 6.59 -0.93
N ILE A 127 1.04 5.50 -1.09
CA ILE A 127 -0.43 5.54 -0.90
C ILE A 127 -0.85 5.23 0.53
N LYS A 128 -0.01 4.59 1.36
CA LYS A 128 -0.38 4.11 2.71
C LYS A 128 -1.10 5.14 3.59
N SER A 129 -0.75 6.42 3.48
CA SER A 129 -1.38 7.51 4.25
C SER A 129 -2.86 7.71 3.91
N LYS A 130 -3.27 7.30 2.71
CA LYS A 130 -4.65 7.28 2.20
C LYS A 130 -5.39 5.98 2.48
N LEU A 131 -4.75 5.01 3.15
CA LEU A 131 -5.30 3.67 3.44
C LEU A 131 -5.42 3.38 4.95
N PRO A 132 -6.07 4.24 5.76
CA PRO A 132 -6.16 4.04 7.20
C PRO A 132 -6.88 2.74 7.59
N ASN A 133 -7.81 2.23 6.76
CA ASN A 133 -8.52 0.98 7.04
C ASN A 133 -7.67 -0.26 6.74
N VAL A 134 -6.61 -0.13 5.94
CA VAL A 134 -5.75 -1.25 5.54
C VAL A 134 -4.59 -1.40 6.51
N VAL A 135 -3.91 -0.30 6.82
CA VAL A 135 -2.67 -0.29 7.60
C VAL A 135 -2.91 0.05 9.07
N GLY A 136 -4.06 0.64 9.38
CA GLY A 136 -4.32 1.27 10.67
C GLY A 136 -3.67 2.65 10.78
N THR A 137 -3.79 3.27 11.96
CA THR A 137 -3.17 4.57 12.23
C THR A 137 -1.66 4.41 12.37
N ILE A 138 -0.91 4.87 11.38
CA ILE A 138 0.55 4.97 11.47
C ILE A 138 0.86 6.22 12.28
N THR A 139 1.58 6.05 13.39
CA THR A 139 2.04 7.19 14.18
C THR A 139 3.13 7.93 13.40
N GLN A 140 3.00 9.25 13.26
CA GLN A 140 4.01 10.06 12.61
C GLN A 140 5.28 10.06 13.47
N SER A 141 6.40 9.63 12.89
CA SER A 141 7.70 9.65 13.57
C SER A 141 8.24 11.07 13.66
N PHE A 142 8.90 11.40 14.77
CA PHE A 142 9.64 12.64 14.95
C PHE A 142 10.75 12.82 13.90
N PHE A 143 11.35 11.71 13.46
CA PHE A 143 12.45 11.67 12.50
C PHE A 143 11.94 11.55 11.06
N GLY A 144 11.15 12.52 10.63
CA GLY A 144 10.47 12.54 9.33
C GLY A 144 11.25 13.22 8.20
N ALA A 145 12.49 13.66 8.44
CA ALA A 145 13.28 14.37 7.45
C ALA A 145 13.60 13.49 6.22
N GLU A 146 13.75 14.13 5.06
CA GLU A 146 14.13 13.46 3.82
C GLU A 146 15.49 12.75 4.00
N GLY A 147 15.54 11.46 3.66
CA GLY A 147 16.73 10.61 3.88
C GLY A 147 16.79 9.89 5.24
N GLU A 148 15.92 10.22 6.20
CA GLU A 148 15.84 9.46 7.46
C GLU A 148 14.79 8.36 7.42
N GLN A 149 13.95 8.28 6.37
CA GLN A 149 12.85 7.33 6.30
C GLN A 149 13.34 5.87 6.27
N PRO A 150 12.71 4.96 7.03
CA PRO A 150 12.98 3.53 6.92
C PRO A 150 12.83 3.05 5.48
N THR A 151 13.79 2.25 5.00
CA THR A 151 13.67 1.59 3.70
C THR A 151 13.60 0.08 3.90
N ILE A 152 12.75 -0.55 3.08
CA ILE A 152 12.56 -2.00 3.08
C ILE A 152 12.93 -2.51 1.70
N LYS A 153 13.83 -3.50 1.67
CA LYS A 153 14.28 -4.12 0.43
C LYS A 153 14.04 -5.63 0.51
N PRO A 154 13.17 -6.21 -0.34
CA PRO A 154 13.12 -7.65 -0.48
C PRO A 154 14.44 -8.14 -1.10
N THR A 155 15.18 -8.96 -0.36
CA THR A 155 16.53 -9.39 -0.75
C THR A 155 16.50 -10.67 -1.59
N HIS A 156 15.55 -11.56 -1.30
CA HIS A 156 15.41 -12.84 -2.01
C HIS A 156 13.96 -13.27 -2.02
N LEU A 157 13.42 -13.52 -3.20
CA LEU A 157 12.14 -14.19 -3.42
C LEU A 157 12.48 -15.56 -4.01
N SER A 158 12.20 -16.65 -3.28
CA SER A 158 12.38 -17.98 -3.87
C SER A 158 11.38 -18.15 -5.01
N ALA A 159 11.78 -18.83 -6.10
CA ALA A 159 10.84 -19.15 -7.18
C ALA A 159 9.66 -20.01 -6.74
N SER A 160 9.78 -20.69 -5.58
CA SER A 160 8.72 -21.46 -4.94
C SER A 160 7.77 -20.63 -4.07
N ASP A 161 8.04 -19.34 -3.85
CA ASP A 161 7.34 -18.46 -2.89
C ASP A 161 7.20 -19.05 -1.46
N GLU A 162 8.05 -20.01 -1.10
CA GLU A 162 7.99 -20.66 0.22
C GLU A 162 8.70 -19.82 1.28
N PHE A 163 9.74 -19.09 0.89
CA PHE A 163 10.52 -18.24 1.76
C PHE A 163 10.86 -16.93 1.06
N PHE A 164 10.81 -15.84 1.81
CA PHE A 164 11.26 -14.53 1.38
C PHE A 164 12.15 -13.93 2.46
N SER A 165 13.17 -13.18 2.03
CA SER A 165 14.03 -12.41 2.93
C SER A 165 13.80 -10.92 2.72
N VAL A 166 13.72 -10.18 3.81
CA VAL A 166 13.51 -8.73 3.81
C VAL A 166 14.63 -8.08 4.60
N SER A 167 15.30 -7.12 3.98
CA SER A 167 16.27 -6.25 4.64
C SER A 167 15.57 -4.95 5.05
N PHE A 168 15.75 -4.55 6.31
CA PHE A 168 15.25 -3.30 6.86
C PHE A 168 16.44 -2.39 7.13
N ASP A 169 16.43 -1.20 6.54
CA ASP A 169 17.36 -0.13 6.86
C ASP A 169 16.59 0.97 7.57
N ILE A 170 16.80 1.08 8.89
CA ILE A 170 16.06 1.99 9.77
C ILE A 170 17.07 2.96 10.40
N PRO A 171 17.27 4.15 9.80
CA PRO A 171 18.16 5.14 10.36
C PRO A 171 17.77 5.48 11.79
N ARG A 172 18.75 5.42 12.69
CA ARG A 172 18.59 5.79 14.11
C ARG A 172 17.47 5.00 14.81
N LEU A 173 17.37 3.70 14.52
CA LEU A 173 16.36 2.79 15.08
C LEU A 173 16.14 2.99 16.60
N PHE A 174 17.22 3.03 17.39
CA PHE A 174 17.11 3.18 18.84
C PHE A 174 16.57 4.55 19.25
N ASP A 175 17.04 5.64 18.63
CA ASP A 175 16.54 6.99 18.89
C ASP A 175 15.04 7.08 18.58
N ARG A 176 14.60 6.49 17.45
CA ARG A 176 13.18 6.40 17.07
C ARG A 176 12.37 5.70 18.13
N ILE A 177 12.79 4.52 18.58
CA ILE A 177 12.04 3.78 19.60
C ILE A 177 12.00 4.54 20.93
N VAL A 178 13.08 5.25 21.31
CA VAL A 178 13.13 6.05 22.54
C VAL A 178 12.19 7.26 22.46
N VAL A 179 12.28 8.04 21.36
CA VAL A 179 11.59 9.33 21.21
C VAL A 179 10.14 9.15 20.76
N ASP A 180 9.88 8.25 19.79
CA ASP A 180 8.54 7.98 19.27
C ASP A 180 7.79 6.90 20.07
N HIS A 181 8.42 6.39 21.14
CA HIS A 181 7.94 5.27 21.94
C HIS A 181 7.70 3.98 21.15
N GLY A 182 8.29 3.87 19.96
CA GLY A 182 8.24 2.72 19.09
C GLY A 182 8.32 3.09 17.62
N ILE A 183 8.47 2.09 16.78
CA ILE A 183 8.33 2.19 15.33
C ILE A 183 7.26 1.22 14.87
N CYS A 184 6.52 1.61 13.84
CA CYS A 184 5.59 0.74 13.13
C CYS A 184 5.72 1.03 11.65
N HIS A 185 6.16 0.04 10.88
CA HIS A 185 6.40 0.18 9.46
C HIS A 185 5.72 -0.95 8.69
N ALA A 186 4.75 -0.58 7.86
CA ALA A 186 4.02 -1.51 7.02
C ALA A 186 4.66 -1.60 5.63
N PHE A 187 4.58 -2.78 5.03
CA PHE A 187 5.17 -3.05 3.71
C PHE A 187 4.47 -4.20 3.01
N THR A 188 4.69 -4.31 1.69
CA THR A 188 4.15 -5.39 0.87
C THR A 188 5.25 -6.33 0.42
N VAL A 189 5.08 -7.63 0.64
CA VAL A 189 5.96 -8.66 0.08
C VAL A 189 5.21 -9.98 -0.07
N ALA A 190 5.49 -10.70 -1.15
CA ALA A 190 4.92 -12.03 -1.44
C ALA A 190 3.37 -12.07 -1.36
N GLY A 191 2.70 -11.07 -1.95
CA GLY A 191 1.23 -11.01 -2.00
C GLY A 191 0.59 -10.87 -0.62
N SER A 192 1.29 -10.20 0.30
CA SER A 192 0.86 -9.98 1.68
C SER A 192 1.28 -8.61 2.16
N ILE A 193 0.49 -8.05 3.06
CA ILE A 193 0.80 -6.81 3.78
C ILE A 193 1.28 -7.20 5.17
N TRP A 194 2.46 -6.71 5.51
CA TRP A 194 3.16 -6.97 6.76
C TRP A 194 3.33 -5.67 7.53
N TYR A 195 3.58 -5.78 8.83
CA TYR A 195 4.22 -4.71 9.58
C TYR A 195 5.36 -5.24 10.43
N LEU A 196 6.39 -4.41 10.54
CA LEU A 196 7.40 -4.49 11.57
C LEU A 196 7.07 -3.45 12.64
N ARG A 197 6.93 -3.90 13.88
CA ARG A 197 6.81 -3.06 15.06
C ARG A 197 8.01 -3.30 15.95
N ALA A 198 8.60 -2.23 16.46
CA ALA A 198 9.57 -2.32 17.54
C ALA A 198 9.25 -1.31 18.62
N ALA A 199 9.31 -1.71 19.88
CA ALA A 199 8.97 -0.85 21.01
C ALA A 199 9.73 -1.28 22.28
N PHE A 200 9.80 -0.37 23.24
CA PHE A 200 10.16 -0.73 24.61
C PHE A 200 8.99 -1.40 25.30
N VAL A 201 9.24 -2.57 25.86
CA VAL A 201 8.31 -3.22 26.80
C VAL A 201 8.93 -3.12 28.18
N THR A 202 8.15 -2.59 29.12
CA THR A 202 8.51 -2.64 30.53
C THR A 202 7.89 -3.89 31.11
N SER A 203 8.69 -4.91 31.36
CA SER A 203 8.25 -6.08 32.11
C SER A 203 8.49 -5.82 33.59
N PHE A 204 7.50 -6.12 34.41
CA PHE A 204 7.66 -6.18 35.86
C PHE A 204 8.00 -7.64 36.18
N PRO A 205 9.24 -7.96 36.55
CA PRO A 205 9.54 -9.30 37.02
C PRO A 205 8.64 -9.63 38.23
N SER A 206 8.27 -10.90 38.38
CA SER A 206 7.50 -11.39 39.54
C SER A 206 8.14 -10.94 40.85
N ASP A 207 7.33 -10.81 41.92
CA ASP A 207 7.50 -10.26 43.30
C ASP A 207 8.91 -10.15 43.97
N LEU A 208 9.96 -10.72 43.41
CA LEU A 208 11.31 -10.81 43.95
C LEU A 208 12.26 -9.68 43.51
N ASP A 209 11.96 -8.90 42.47
CA ASP A 209 12.76 -7.72 42.07
C ASP A 209 11.85 -6.57 41.58
N PRO A 210 11.78 -5.42 42.28
CA PRO A 210 10.93 -4.30 41.88
C PRO A 210 11.51 -3.47 40.72
N SER A 211 12.69 -3.82 40.20
CA SER A 211 13.34 -3.07 39.13
C SER A 211 12.67 -3.37 37.78
N PRO A 212 12.11 -2.37 37.08
CA PRO A 212 11.52 -2.60 35.76
C PRO A 212 12.61 -3.04 34.79
N LEU A 213 12.47 -4.24 34.22
CA LEU A 213 13.29 -4.69 33.12
C LEU A 213 12.79 -4.01 31.86
N ARG A 214 13.70 -3.33 31.17
CA ARG A 214 13.44 -2.71 29.87
C ARG A 214 13.93 -3.64 28.80
N GLU A 215 12.99 -4.24 28.09
CA GLU A 215 13.28 -5.15 26.99
C GLU A 215 12.86 -4.51 25.67
N TRP A 216 13.68 -4.73 24.65
CA TRP A 216 13.35 -4.37 23.28
C TRP A 216 12.49 -5.47 22.68
N CYS A 217 11.28 -5.14 22.25
CA CYS A 217 10.40 -6.08 21.58
C CYS A 217 10.33 -5.75 20.09
N PHE A 218 10.60 -6.74 19.25
CA PHE A 218 10.40 -6.68 17.81
C PHE A 218 9.30 -7.66 17.44
N GLU A 219 8.27 -7.16 16.78
CA GLU A 219 7.12 -7.91 16.31
C GLU A 219 7.04 -7.76 14.79
N LEU A 220 7.06 -8.88 14.08
CA LEU A 220 6.74 -8.93 12.67
C LEU A 220 5.42 -9.69 12.53
N ALA A 221 4.42 -9.05 11.95
CA ALA A 221 3.12 -9.66 11.79
C ALA A 221 2.51 -9.40 10.41
N GLN A 222 1.77 -10.39 9.95
CA GLN A 222 1.02 -10.33 8.71
C GLN A 222 -0.34 -9.70 9.02
N ILE A 223 -0.66 -8.59 8.34
CA ILE A 223 -1.97 -7.93 8.48
C ILE A 223 -2.96 -8.56 7.52
N HIS A 224 -2.57 -8.64 6.25
CA HIS A 224 -3.41 -9.14 5.17
C HIS A 224 -2.61 -10.11 4.30
N SER A 225 -3.27 -11.14 3.81
CA SER A 225 -2.66 -12.19 2.99
C SER A 225 -3.65 -12.65 1.94
N ARG A 226 -3.23 -12.72 0.68
CA ARG A 226 -3.99 -13.43 -0.35
C ARG A 226 -4.11 -14.92 -0.05
N ARG A 227 -3.08 -15.48 0.58
CA ARG A 227 -3.02 -16.91 0.92
C ARG A 227 -3.74 -17.12 2.24
N THR A 228 -4.86 -17.82 2.23
CA THR A 228 -5.38 -18.49 3.43
C THR A 228 -4.41 -19.58 3.81
N TYR A 229 -3.45 -19.26 4.68
CA TYR A 229 -2.56 -20.26 5.23
C TYR A 229 -3.38 -21.19 6.11
N LYS A 230 -3.53 -22.45 5.70
CA LYS A 230 -3.96 -23.50 6.63
C LYS A 230 -2.71 -23.83 7.44
N PRO A 231 -2.60 -23.42 8.73
CA PRO A 231 -1.45 -23.79 9.52
C PRO A 231 -1.33 -25.32 9.46
N PRO A 232 -0.16 -25.87 9.08
CA PRO A 232 0.05 -27.30 9.18
C PRO A 232 -0.07 -27.62 10.67
N PHE A 233 -1.18 -28.28 11.02
CA PHE A 233 -1.56 -28.72 12.37
C PHE A 233 -2.00 -27.61 13.37
N ARG A 234 -3.26 -27.73 13.84
CA ARG A 234 -3.70 -27.13 15.11
C ARG A 234 -2.80 -27.67 16.23
N GLY A 235 -1.92 -26.83 16.76
CA GLY A 235 -1.10 -27.15 17.94
C GLY A 235 0.38 -26.85 17.81
N GLN A 236 0.90 -26.60 16.59
CA GLN A 236 2.22 -26.02 16.42
C GLN A 236 2.05 -24.52 16.15
N HIS A 237 2.44 -23.70 17.12
CA HIS A 237 2.86 -22.34 16.80
C HIS A 237 4.01 -22.48 15.82
N LEU A 238 3.78 -22.27 14.53
CA LEU A 238 4.86 -21.91 13.62
C LEU A 238 5.40 -20.57 14.13
N LYS A 239 6.37 -20.65 15.04
CA LYS A 239 7.38 -19.62 15.15
C LYS A 239 8.00 -19.57 13.76
N ARG A 240 7.55 -18.62 12.94
CA ARG A 240 8.36 -18.18 11.81
C ARG A 240 9.64 -17.69 12.46
N GLN A 241 10.72 -18.44 12.25
CA GLN A 241 12.03 -18.02 12.73
C GLN A 241 12.37 -16.77 11.91
N ILE A 242 12.38 -15.64 12.60
CA ILE A 242 12.85 -14.39 12.04
C ILE A 242 14.29 -14.31 12.50
N ASP A 243 15.19 -14.62 11.59
CA ASP A 243 16.61 -14.38 11.83
C ASP A 243 16.83 -12.87 11.63
N LEU A 244 16.87 -12.15 12.76
CA LEU A 244 17.22 -10.74 12.79
C LEU A 244 18.75 -10.65 12.87
N GLU A 245 19.38 -10.37 11.74
CA GLU A 245 20.78 -9.98 11.72
C GLU A 245 20.87 -8.46 11.83
N LEU A 246 21.38 -7.98 12.97
CA LEU A 246 21.63 -6.57 13.21
C LEU A 246 23.05 -6.24 12.74
N ASP A 247 23.18 -5.76 11.51
CA ASP A 247 24.43 -5.17 11.06
C ASP A 247 24.58 -3.78 11.70
N THR A 248 25.58 -3.66 12.58
CA THR A 248 26.03 -2.35 13.04
C THR A 248 27.07 -1.85 12.06
N PRO A 249 26.97 -0.61 11.54
CA PRO A 249 28.03 -0.05 10.71
C PRO A 249 29.33 -0.12 11.51
N ARG A 250 30.34 -0.81 10.97
CA ARG A 250 31.66 -0.87 11.59
C ARG A 250 32.14 0.57 11.75
N ASP A 251 32.29 1.02 12.99
CA ASP A 251 32.83 2.35 13.29
C ASP A 251 34.19 2.51 12.59
N GLY A 252 34.20 3.32 11.53
CA GLY A 252 35.38 3.98 10.96
C GLY A 252 36.56 3.10 10.57
N GLU A 253 36.58 2.67 9.30
CA GLU A 253 37.74 3.01 8.47
C GLU A 253 37.76 4.54 8.32
N HIS A 254 38.27 5.22 9.35
CA HIS A 254 38.69 6.61 9.20
C HIS A 254 39.90 6.61 8.26
N ASN A 255 39.63 6.81 6.97
CA ASN A 255 40.64 7.22 6.00
C ASN A 255 41.19 8.58 6.43
N HIS A 256 42.23 8.54 7.27
CA HIS A 256 43.15 9.66 7.47
C HIS A 256 44.02 9.80 6.22
N GLY A 257 43.44 10.38 5.17
CA GLY A 257 44.22 11.02 4.11
C GLY A 257 44.69 12.38 4.59
N TYR A 258 45.91 12.42 5.12
CA TYR A 258 46.73 13.64 5.14
C TYR A 258 47.31 13.89 3.74
#